data_AF-A0A4R2GJ69-F1
#
_entry.id   AF-A0A4R2GJ69-F1
#
_cell.length_a   1.000
_cell.length_b   1.000
_cell.length_c   1.000
_cell.angle_alpha   90.00
_cell.angle_beta   90.00
_cell.angle_gamma   90.00
#
_symmetry.space_group_name_H-M   'P 1'
#
loop_
_entity.id
_entity.type
_entity.pdbx_description
1 polymer ?
#
loop_
_entity_poly.entity_id
_entity_poly.type
_entity_poly.pdbx_seq_one_letter_code
_entity_poly.pdbx_strand_id
1 'polypeptide(L)'
;MKRDVLLILVNHRRETAENVQKILTGWGCYIKTRLGIHDGVLENCSDSGLIFLELPGDDLTKHEEIVRKLNLLNGVDAKLISLEV
;
A
#
# COMPACT_ATOMS: atom_id res chain seq x y z
N MET A 1 17.94 5.98 13.49
CA MET A 1 17.18 4.79 13.04
C MET A 1 16.31 5.20 11.86
N LYS A 2 16.41 4.51 10.73
CA LYS A 2 15.64 4.80 9.51
C LYS A 2 14.53 3.77 9.25
N ARG A 3 13.36 4.21 8.77
CA ARG A 3 12.26 3.36 8.31
C ARG A 3 11.62 3.94 7.06
N ASP A 4 11.36 3.09 6.07
CA ASP A 4 10.59 3.44 4.88
C ASP A 4 9.20 2.78 4.95
N VAL A 5 8.17 3.61 4.84
CA VAL A 5 6.77 3.17 4.93
C VAL A 5 6.01 3.60 3.70
N LEU A 6 5.14 2.72 3.21
CA LEU A 6 4.29 2.98 2.06
C LEU A 6 2.83 3.00 2.50
N LEU A 7 2.20 4.16 2.35
CA LEU A 7 0.78 4.37 2.57
C LEU A 7 0.04 4.24 1.25
N ILE A 8 -1.04 3.46 1.22
CA ILE A 8 -1.81 3.19 0.02
C ILE A 8 -3.29 3.44 0.35
N LEU A 9 -3.86 4.49 -0.21
CA LEU A 9 -5.29 4.71 -0.19
C LEU A 9 -5.91 4.04 -1.42
N VAL A 10 -6.93 3.22 -1.19
CA VAL A 10 -7.66 2.52 -2.25
C VAL A 10 -9.11 2.97 -2.21
N ASN A 11 -9.66 3.39 -3.35
CA ASN A 11 -11.08 3.66 -3.57
C ASN A 11 -11.65 2.63 -4.58
N HIS A 12 -12.97 2.51 -4.67
CA HIS A 12 -13.65 1.54 -5.54
C HIS A 12 -13.18 0.11 -5.31
N ARG A 13 -13.21 -0.31 -4.05
CA ARG A 13 -12.57 -1.54 -3.56
C ARG A 13 -12.97 -2.79 -4.37
N ARG A 14 -14.20 -2.87 -4.88
CA ARG A 14 -14.67 -4.05 -5.62
C ARG A 14 -13.85 -4.38 -6.87
N GLU A 15 -13.37 -3.38 -7.61
CA GLU A 15 -12.62 -3.58 -8.85
C GLU A 15 -11.11 -3.43 -8.62
N THR A 16 -10.72 -2.43 -7.82
CA THR A 16 -9.30 -2.07 -7.65
C THR A 16 -8.59 -2.98 -6.64
N ALA A 17 -9.30 -3.53 -5.64
CA ALA A 17 -8.63 -4.28 -4.57
C ALA A 17 -7.98 -5.58 -5.06
N GLU A 18 -8.57 -6.30 -6.02
CA GLU A 18 -7.98 -7.54 -6.52
C GLU A 18 -6.60 -7.28 -7.16
N ASN A 19 -6.49 -6.21 -7.95
CA ASN A 19 -5.24 -5.85 -8.61
C ASN A 19 -4.18 -5.36 -7.60
N VAL A 20 -4.59 -4.57 -6.61
CA VAL A 20 -3.70 -4.18 -5.49
C VAL A 20 -3.20 -5.44 -4.77
N GLN A 21 -4.08 -6.39 -4.46
CA GLN A 21 -3.71 -7.65 -3.79
C GLN A 21 -2.71 -8.48 -4.60
N LYS A 22 -2.88 -8.56 -5.93
CA LYS A 22 -1.95 -9.25 -6.84
C LYS A 22 -0.56 -8.61 -6.81
N ILE A 23 -0.50 -7.28 -6.89
CA ILE A 23 0.78 -6.54 -6.79
C ILE A 23 1.43 -6.83 -5.43
N LEU A 24 0.72 -6.63 -4.32
CA LEU A 24 1.31 -6.82 -2.98
C LEU A 24 1.75 -8.27 -2.73
N THR A 25 1.05 -9.26 -3.28
CA THR A 25 1.45 -10.67 -3.22
C THR A 25 2.75 -10.91 -3.97
N GLY A 26 2.89 -10.37 -5.19
CA GLY A 26 4.12 -10.46 -5.97
C GLY A 26 5.33 -9.76 -5.33
N TRP A 27 5.08 -8.84 -4.41
CA TRP A 27 6.10 -8.10 -3.67
C TRP A 27 6.32 -8.63 -2.24
N GLY A 28 5.71 -9.75 -1.85
CA GLY A 28 5.70 -10.23 -0.47
C GLY A 28 7.10 -10.35 0.18
N CYS A 29 8.12 -10.73 -0.57
CA CYS A 29 9.50 -10.82 -0.06
C CYS A 29 10.12 -9.46 0.34
N TYR A 30 9.55 -8.36 -0.12
CA TYR A 30 9.99 -6.98 0.11
C TYR A 30 9.03 -6.20 1.04
N ILE A 31 8.09 -6.89 1.69
CA ILE A 31 7.13 -6.29 2.60
C ILE A 31 7.34 -6.91 3.97
N LYS A 32 7.77 -6.11 4.94
CA LYS A 32 8.00 -6.58 6.31
C LYS A 32 6.72 -6.55 7.14
N THR A 33 5.87 -5.57 6.89
CA THR A 33 4.58 -5.42 7.59
C THR A 33 3.53 -5.01 6.59
N ARG A 34 2.32 -5.56 6.75
CA ARG A 34 1.15 -5.24 5.94
C ARG A 34 -0.07 -5.13 6.83
N LEU A 35 -0.57 -3.91 7.01
CA LEU A 35 -1.74 -3.62 7.81
C LEU A 35 -2.82 -3.00 6.92
N GLY A 36 -3.98 -3.65 6.84
CA GLY A 36 -5.17 -3.10 6.18
C GLY A 36 -6.09 -2.44 7.21
N ILE A 37 -6.49 -1.20 6.95
CA ILE A 37 -7.39 -0.40 7.79
C ILE A 37 -8.63 -0.09 6.95
N HIS A 38 -9.79 -0.48 7.46
CA HIS A 38 -11.07 -0.25 6.79
C HIS A 38 -11.82 0.88 7.50
N ASP A 39 -12.34 1.83 6.73
CA ASP A 39 -13.04 3.01 7.25
C ASP A 39 -14.50 2.72 7.70
N GLY A 40 -15.02 1.52 7.42
CA GLY A 40 -16.37 1.12 7.77
C GLY A 40 -16.47 0.43 9.14
N VAL A 41 -17.29 0.99 10.03
CA VAL A 41 -17.82 0.31 11.22
C VAL A 41 -19.31 0.04 10.96
N LEU A 42 -19.78 -1.21 11.09
CA LEU A 42 -21.17 -1.65 10.87
C LEU A 42 -21.66 -1.51 9.40
N GLU A 43 -22.96 -1.25 9.16
CA GLU A 43 -23.66 -1.41 7.86
C GLU A 43 -23.26 -0.41 6.76
N ASN A 44 -22.44 0.59 7.05
CA ASN A 44 -21.93 1.53 6.05
C ASN A 44 -20.52 1.12 5.61
N CYS A 45 -20.44 0.16 4.70
CA CYS A 45 -19.17 -0.19 4.05
C CYS A 45 -18.67 1.02 3.24
N SER A 46 -17.63 1.67 3.75
CA SER A 46 -16.82 2.62 2.99
C SER A 46 -16.27 1.92 1.74
N ASP A 47 -16.43 2.52 0.55
CA ASP A 47 -15.82 2.01 -0.68
C ASP A 47 -14.30 2.29 -0.76
N SER A 48 -13.75 2.92 0.29
CA SER A 48 -12.33 3.19 0.47
C SER A 48 -11.70 2.43 1.66
N GLY A 49 -10.39 2.24 1.59
CA GLY A 49 -9.57 1.67 2.66
C GLY A 49 -8.11 2.09 2.56
N LEU A 50 -7.42 2.04 3.69
CA LEU A 50 -6.00 2.39 3.79
C LEU A 50 -5.18 1.11 4.01
N ILE A 51 -4.03 1.01 3.34
CA ILE A 51 -3.05 -0.05 3.57
C ILE A 51 -1.75 0.63 3.98
N PHE A 52 -1.18 0.16 5.08
CA PHE A 52 0.14 0.55 5.56
C PHE A 52 1.11 -0.60 5.31
N LEU A 53 2.24 -0.31 4.68
CA LEU A 53 3.34 -1.25 4.50
C LEU A 53 4.63 -0.70 5.13
N GLU A 54 5.38 -1.57 5.80
CA GLU A 54 6.80 -1.33 6.09
C GLU A 54 7.64 -2.04 5.02
N LEU A 55 8.50 -1.29 4.32
CA LEU A 55 9.40 -1.82 3.31
C LEU A 55 10.81 -1.89 3.89
N PRO A 56 11.38 -3.09 4.13
CA PRO A 56 12.72 -3.23 4.68
C PRO A 56 13.78 -3.00 3.60
N GLY A 57 15.01 -2.72 4.06
CA GLY A 57 16.20 -2.59 3.21
C GLY A 57 16.36 -1.19 2.60
N ASP A 58 17.52 -0.99 1.98
CA ASP A 58 17.94 0.31 1.43
C ASP A 58 17.81 0.39 -0.11
N ASP A 59 17.16 -0.61 -0.73
CA ASP A 59 16.91 -0.63 -2.18
C ASP A 59 15.73 0.28 -2.53
N LEU A 60 16.03 1.58 -2.64
CA LEU A 60 15.09 2.62 -3.05
C LEU A 60 14.47 2.34 -4.42
N THR A 61 15.20 1.69 -5.34
CA THR A 61 14.70 1.34 -6.67
C THR A 61 13.49 0.43 -6.57
N LYS A 62 13.55 -0.55 -5.67
CA LYS A 62 12.44 -1.48 -5.40
C LYS A 62 11.26 -0.77 -4.74
N HIS A 63 11.51 0.13 -3.80
CA HIS A 63 10.45 0.91 -3.16
C HIS A 63 9.73 1.83 -4.17
N GLU A 64 10.47 2.49 -5.06
CA GLU A 64 9.90 3.33 -6.11
C GLU A 64 9.12 2.51 -7.16
N GLU A 65 9.62 1.32 -7.52
CA GLU A 65 8.97 0.44 -8.49
C GLU A 65 7.57 0.01 -8.01
N ILE A 66 7.42 -0.40 -6.74
CA ILE A 66 6.12 -0.79 -6.19
C ILE A 66 5.16 0.41 -6.10
N VAL A 67 5.64 1.58 -5.69
CA VAL A 67 4.85 2.84 -5.66
C VAL A 67 4.31 3.14 -7.05
N ARG A 68 5.17 3.11 -8.08
CA ARG A 68 4.77 3.37 -9.47
C ARG A 68 3.74 2.36 -9.95
N LYS A 69 3.94 1.07 -9.70
CA LYS A 69 2.99 0.02 -10.10
C LYS A 69 1.61 0.20 -9.47
N LEU A 70 1.57 0.59 -8.20
CA LEU A 70 0.31 0.85 -7.50
C LEU A 70 -0.41 2.08 -8.06
N ASN A 71 0.31 3.18 -8.31
CA ASN A 71 -0.26 4.42 -8.86
C ASN A 71 -0.70 4.32 -10.33
N LEU A 72 -0.40 3.22 -11.04
CA LEU A 72 -0.97 2.94 -12.36
C LEU A 72 -2.40 2.37 -12.27
N LEU A 73 -2.83 1.91 -11.10
CA LEU A 73 -4.19 1.43 -10.89
C LEU A 73 -5.13 2.61 -10.66
N ASN A 74 -6.26 2.63 -11.37
CA ASN A 74 -7.31 3.62 -11.13
C ASN A 74 -7.86 3.50 -9.70
N GLY A 75 -8.05 4.62 -9.01
CA GLY A 75 -8.54 4.66 -7.63
C GLY A 75 -7.50 4.29 -6.57
N VAL A 76 -6.19 4.36 -6.88
CA VAL A 76 -5.11 4.18 -5.91
C VAL A 76 -4.27 5.45 -5.77
N ASP A 77 -4.00 5.86 -4.53
CA ASP A 77 -2.98 6.87 -4.18
C ASP A 77 -1.96 6.23 -3.23
N ALA A 78 -0.74 6.01 -3.72
CA ALA A 78 0.35 5.38 -2.99
C ALA A 78 1.49 6.37 -2.76
N LYS A 79 1.90 6.54 -1.50
CA LYS A 79 2.95 7.47 -1.06
C LYS A 79 4.00 6.78 -0.20
N LEU A 80 5.26 6.92 -0.60
CA LEU A 80 6.42 6.48 0.18
C LEU A 80 6.85 7.60 1.13
N ILE A 81 7.09 7.26 2.39
CA ILE A 81 7.59 8.17 3.42
C ILE A 81 8.80 7.53 4.08
N SER A 82 9.90 8.29 4.15
CA SER A 82 11.10 7.94 4.93
C SER A 82 11.08 8.67 6.26
N LEU A 83 11.29 7.94 7.35
CA LEU A 83 11.36 8.45 8.71
C LEU A 83 12.75 8.20 9.30
N GLU A 84 13.32 9.20 9.97
CA GLU A 84 14.65 9.13 10.60
C GLU A 84 14.67 9.87 11.94
N VAL A 85 15.33 9.28 12.95
CA VAL A 85 15.61 9.83 14.30
C VAL A 85 17.04 9.52 14.69
#